data_AF-A0A380NNY3-F1
#
_entry.id   AF-A0A380NNY3-F1
#
_cell.length_a   1.000
_cell.length_b   1.000
_cell.length_c   1.000
_cell.angle_alpha   90.00
_cell.angle_beta   90.00
_cell.angle_gamma   90.00
#
_symmetry.space_group_name_H-M   'P 1'
#
loop_
_entity.id
_entity.type
_entity.pdbx_description
1 polymer ?
#
loop_
_entity_poly.entity_id
_entity_poly.type
_entity_poly.pdbx_seq_one_letter_code
_entity_poly.pdbx_strand_id
1 'polypeptide(L)'
;MSEVFYTSLRTRVGESLLDKLERLVRRAGMDKIDFNNKYVAIKLHFGEPGNLAFIRPQYVARIVKLIKEWGGKPFLTDCNTLYVGGRKNALDHLESAYQNGFNPYNTGAHVVIADGLKGLDEVLVPVPDGKHVKEAKIGRALMDADIIISLTHFKGHEAAGFGGVIKNIGMGGGSRAGKMEQHSAGKPYVQQDICVGCHKCEQYCAHDAVHVTDGKSFITEEKCVGCGRCVGVCPVDAISPMWDEANTVLSEKMAEYTAAIVRNRSRFHISFVMDVSPYCDCHGENDMPIVPDVGIMASYDLVALDQACVDKVNAQPPMPGSLLDEKIEKSWDHFHTIAPDTDWEAALVRAEQLGLGTRSYSIVEVK
;
A
#
# COMPACT_ATOMS: atom_id res chain seq x y z
N MET A 1 -20.25 4.96 -15.30
CA MET A 1 -19.20 5.99 -15.19
C MET A 1 -19.23 6.48 -13.75
N SER A 2 -18.11 6.37 -13.05
CA SER A 2 -17.98 6.73 -11.63
C SER A 2 -17.48 8.16 -11.44
N GLU A 3 -17.94 8.84 -10.39
CA GLU A 3 -17.47 10.20 -10.08
C GLU A 3 -16.14 10.14 -9.32
N VAL A 4 -15.15 10.89 -9.82
CA VAL A 4 -13.88 11.15 -9.12
C VAL A 4 -13.84 12.64 -8.81
N PHE A 5 -13.83 12.97 -7.52
CA PHE A 5 -13.77 14.35 -7.07
C PHE A 5 -12.33 14.82 -7.07
N TYR A 6 -12.07 16.03 -7.54
CA TYR A 6 -10.72 16.58 -7.69
C TYR A 6 -10.64 18.00 -7.15
N THR A 7 -9.54 18.32 -6.46
CA THR A 7 -9.16 19.70 -6.17
C THR A 7 -7.68 19.93 -6.47
N SER A 8 -7.35 21.07 -7.08
CA SER A 8 -5.97 21.47 -7.35
C SER A 8 -5.27 21.97 -6.09
N LEU A 9 -3.94 22.08 -6.11
CA LEU A 9 -3.17 22.63 -4.98
C LEU A 9 -3.15 24.18 -4.93
N ARG A 10 -3.73 24.85 -5.94
CA ARG A 10 -3.79 26.32 -5.92
C ARG A 10 -4.79 26.80 -4.87
N THR A 11 -4.34 27.65 -3.95
CA THR A 11 -5.16 28.30 -2.91
C THR A 11 -5.30 29.81 -3.17
N ARG A 12 -6.17 30.45 -2.39
CA ARG A 12 -6.30 31.92 -2.29
C ARG A 12 -6.02 32.35 -0.85
N VAL A 13 -5.65 33.60 -0.63
CA VAL A 13 -5.45 34.15 0.73
C VAL A 13 -6.72 33.92 1.57
N GLY A 14 -6.55 33.32 2.75
CA GLY A 14 -7.66 32.94 3.63
C GLY A 14 -8.15 31.50 3.49
N GLU A 15 -7.59 30.71 2.57
CA GLU A 15 -7.91 29.29 2.39
C GLU A 15 -6.63 28.44 2.39
N SER A 16 -6.63 27.36 3.17
CA SER A 16 -5.54 26.39 3.19
C SER A 16 -5.85 25.14 2.38
N LEU A 17 -4.81 24.36 2.04
CA LEU A 17 -4.98 23.03 1.44
C LEU A 17 -5.79 22.07 2.33
N LEU A 18 -5.75 22.25 3.65
CA LEU A 18 -6.54 21.45 4.59
C LEU A 18 -8.04 21.76 4.46
N ASP A 19 -8.41 23.01 4.21
CA ASP A 19 -9.80 23.41 4.01
C ASP A 19 -10.33 22.92 2.66
N LYS A 20 -9.47 22.91 1.63
CA LYS A 20 -9.78 22.29 0.33
C LYS A 20 -9.95 20.77 0.45
N LEU A 21 -9.08 20.09 1.20
CA LEU A 21 -9.21 18.65 1.47
C LEU A 21 -10.53 18.33 2.17
N GLU A 22 -10.87 19.08 3.23
CA GLU A 22 -12.14 18.90 3.94
C GLU A 22 -13.35 19.08 3.00
N ARG A 23 -13.34 20.14 2.19
CA ARG A 23 -14.40 20.40 1.21
C ARG A 23 -14.48 19.27 0.17
N LEU A 24 -13.35 18.77 -0.31
CA LEU A 24 -13.26 17.66 -1.25
C LEU A 24 -13.96 16.40 -0.70
N VAL A 25 -13.58 15.96 0.50
CA VAL A 25 -14.09 14.70 1.06
C VAL A 25 -15.56 14.78 1.45
N ARG A 26 -16.02 15.94 1.94
CA ARG A 26 -17.45 16.20 2.19
C ARG A 26 -18.24 16.21 0.89
N ARG A 27 -17.75 16.90 -0.16
CA ARG A 27 -18.45 16.96 -1.45
C ARG A 27 -18.52 15.60 -2.15
N ALA A 28 -17.48 14.79 -1.95
CA ALA A 28 -17.41 13.39 -2.39
C ALA A 28 -18.27 12.43 -1.55
N GLY A 29 -18.87 12.92 -0.47
CA GLY A 29 -19.86 12.21 0.32
C GLY A 29 -19.29 11.31 1.42
N MET A 30 -18.02 11.46 1.81
CA MET A 30 -17.42 10.66 2.88
C MET A 30 -18.24 10.73 4.18
N ASP A 31 -18.85 11.87 4.45
CA ASP A 31 -19.75 12.13 5.60
C ASP A 31 -21.04 11.31 5.60
N LYS A 32 -21.37 10.63 4.50
CA LYS A 32 -22.51 9.71 4.39
C LYS A 32 -22.22 8.32 4.95
N ILE A 33 -20.97 8.00 5.28
CA ILE A 33 -20.63 6.76 5.97
C ILE A 33 -21.07 6.88 7.44
N ASP A 34 -21.72 5.84 7.96
CA ASP A 34 -22.04 5.76 9.40
C ASP A 34 -20.78 5.44 10.21
N PHE A 35 -20.14 6.49 10.72
CA PHE A 35 -18.95 6.37 11.56
C PHE A 35 -19.26 6.13 13.04
N ASN A 36 -20.52 6.27 13.47
CA ASN A 36 -20.84 6.35 14.90
C ASN A 36 -20.42 5.08 15.65
N ASN A 37 -19.48 5.24 16.60
CA ASN A 37 -18.92 4.16 17.42
C ASN A 37 -18.22 3.05 16.60
N LYS A 38 -17.82 3.33 15.35
CA LYS A 38 -17.13 2.39 14.45
C LYS A 38 -15.62 2.53 14.53
N TYR A 39 -14.90 1.40 14.48
CA TYR A 39 -13.44 1.41 14.33
C TYR A 39 -13.07 1.67 12.88
N VAL A 40 -12.21 2.67 12.66
CA VAL A 40 -11.87 3.15 11.32
C VAL A 40 -10.39 2.95 11.08
N ALA A 41 -10.05 2.01 10.21
CA ALA A 41 -8.67 1.83 9.77
C ALA A 41 -8.35 2.90 8.71
N ILE A 42 -7.43 3.80 9.03
CA ILE A 42 -6.84 4.71 8.04
C ILE A 42 -5.59 4.04 7.51
N LYS A 43 -5.70 3.43 6.32
CA LYS A 43 -4.61 2.75 5.64
C LYS A 43 -3.77 3.75 4.87
N LEU A 44 -2.49 3.81 5.20
CA LEU A 44 -1.50 4.63 4.51
C LEU A 44 -0.11 4.00 4.63
N HIS A 45 0.85 4.58 3.91
CA HIS A 45 2.26 4.27 4.03
C HIS A 45 2.93 5.36 4.88
N PHE A 46 3.75 4.98 5.87
CA PHE A 46 4.38 5.94 6.78
C PHE A 46 5.69 6.56 6.26
N GLY A 47 6.12 6.16 5.07
CA GLY A 47 7.42 6.53 4.49
C GLY A 47 8.57 5.75 5.15
N GLU A 48 9.62 5.45 4.40
CA GLU A 48 10.88 5.01 4.99
C GLU A 48 11.65 6.23 5.51
N PRO A 49 12.32 6.17 6.68
CA PRO A 49 13.13 7.29 7.17
C PRO A 49 14.17 7.76 6.13
N GLY A 50 14.21 9.07 5.89
CA GLY A 50 15.03 9.71 4.85
C GLY A 50 14.21 10.21 3.65
N ASN A 51 13.09 9.54 3.36
CA ASN A 51 12.17 9.92 2.30
C ASN A 51 11.29 11.09 2.78
N LEU A 52 11.08 12.10 1.93
CA LEU A 52 10.24 13.27 2.24
C LEU A 52 9.03 13.44 1.30
N ALA A 53 8.83 12.53 0.34
CA ALA A 53 7.75 12.59 -0.64
C ALA A 53 6.41 12.04 -0.12
N PHE A 54 6.42 11.30 0.99
CA PHE A 54 5.22 10.71 1.58
C PHE A 54 4.16 11.75 2.00
N ILE A 55 2.93 11.28 2.28
CA ILE A 55 1.82 12.17 2.69
C ILE A 55 2.17 12.96 3.94
N ARG A 56 2.11 14.30 3.85
CA ARG A 56 2.31 15.17 5.01
C ARG A 56 1.33 14.83 6.15
N PRO A 57 1.79 14.59 7.39
CA PRO A 57 0.94 14.15 8.52
C PRO A 57 -0.24 15.10 8.84
N GLN A 58 -0.14 16.37 8.47
CA GLN A 58 -1.18 17.38 8.68
C GLN A 58 -2.46 17.08 7.86
N TYR A 59 -2.33 16.48 6.67
CA TYR A 59 -3.49 16.02 5.91
C TYR A 59 -4.19 14.88 6.64
N VAL A 60 -3.41 13.94 7.18
CA VAL A 60 -3.92 12.82 7.98
C VAL A 60 -4.64 13.34 9.23
N ALA A 61 -4.07 14.33 9.91
CA ALA A 61 -4.68 14.97 11.08
C ALA A 61 -6.06 15.57 10.77
N ARG A 62 -6.21 16.21 9.60
CA ARG A 62 -7.52 16.75 9.17
C ARG A 62 -8.55 15.63 8.95
N ILE A 63 -8.17 14.53 8.32
CA ILE A 63 -9.07 13.37 8.11
C ILE A 63 -9.44 12.69 9.44
N VAL A 64 -8.47 12.49 10.33
CA VAL A 64 -8.70 11.94 11.67
C VAL A 64 -9.68 12.81 12.46
N LYS A 65 -9.52 14.14 12.40
CA LYS A 65 -10.43 15.09 13.04
C LYS A 65 -11.87 14.90 12.54
N LEU A 66 -12.08 14.86 11.22
CA LEU A 66 -13.41 14.68 10.61
C LEU A 66 -14.06 13.35 11.04
N ILE A 67 -13.31 12.25 11.00
CA ILE A 67 -13.83 10.94 11.40
C ILE A 67 -14.28 10.96 12.88
N LYS A 68 -13.51 11.60 13.77
CA LYS A 68 -13.90 11.75 15.18
C LYS A 68 -15.14 12.62 15.36
N GLU A 69 -15.26 13.71 14.61
CA GLU A 69 -16.45 14.57 14.61
C GLU A 69 -17.71 13.81 14.17
N TRP A 70 -17.56 12.84 13.27
CA TRP A 70 -18.63 11.92 12.85
C TRP A 70 -18.83 10.72 13.79
N GLY A 71 -18.14 10.67 14.94
CA GLY A 71 -18.29 9.65 15.98
C GLY A 71 -17.45 8.40 15.80
N GLY A 72 -16.54 8.38 14.81
CA GLY A 72 -15.64 7.26 14.55
C GLY A 72 -14.44 7.18 15.50
N LYS A 73 -13.85 5.98 15.56
CA LYS A 73 -12.63 5.68 16.33
C LYS A 73 -11.48 5.38 15.36
N PRO A 74 -10.80 6.41 14.82
CA PRO A 74 -9.75 6.21 13.83
C PRO A 74 -8.45 5.73 14.45
N PHE A 75 -7.76 4.85 13.73
CA PHE A 75 -6.36 4.50 13.95
C PHE A 75 -5.63 4.44 12.60
N LEU A 76 -4.34 4.77 12.61
CA LEU A 76 -3.48 4.68 11.44
C LEU A 76 -2.92 3.26 11.35
N THR A 77 -2.82 2.70 10.15
CA THR A 77 -2.35 1.33 10.02
C THR A 77 -1.59 1.05 8.73
N ASP A 78 -0.64 0.11 8.86
CA ASP A 78 0.12 -0.54 7.80
C ASP A 78 0.54 -1.93 8.30
N CYS A 79 0.92 -2.83 7.40
CA CYS A 79 1.56 -4.11 7.77
C CYS A 79 3.07 -4.04 7.54
N ASN A 80 3.82 -4.81 8.31
CA ASN A 80 5.28 -4.87 8.22
C ASN A 80 5.78 -5.22 6.81
N THR A 81 6.95 -4.70 6.47
CA THR A 81 7.60 -4.92 5.17
C THR A 81 8.24 -6.30 5.08
N LEU A 82 8.40 -6.78 3.85
CA LEU A 82 9.06 -8.07 3.60
C LEU A 82 10.59 -7.95 3.62
N TYR A 83 11.11 -6.84 3.11
CA TYR A 83 12.53 -6.52 3.03
C TYR A 83 13.07 -5.96 4.35
N VAL A 84 14.39 -6.03 4.48
CA VAL A 84 15.15 -5.45 5.60
C VAL A 84 15.01 -3.93 5.56
N GLY A 85 14.71 -3.32 6.71
CA GLY A 85 14.49 -1.87 6.83
C GLY A 85 13.81 -1.53 8.14
N GLY A 86 13.51 -0.25 8.35
CA GLY A 86 12.89 0.25 9.58
C GLY A 86 11.47 -0.23 9.80
N ARG A 87 10.86 -0.96 8.86
CA ARG A 87 9.44 -1.32 8.92
C ARG A 87 9.19 -2.83 8.89
N LYS A 88 10.22 -3.62 9.17
CA LYS A 88 10.17 -5.10 9.13
C LYS A 88 9.48 -5.75 10.33
N ASN A 89 9.34 -5.03 11.45
CA ASN A 89 8.66 -5.45 12.66
C ASN A 89 8.01 -4.24 13.34
N ALA A 90 7.04 -4.48 14.23
CA ALA A 90 6.18 -3.41 14.70
C ALA A 90 6.89 -2.31 15.50
N LEU A 91 7.94 -2.63 16.26
CA LEU A 91 8.63 -1.62 17.08
C LEU A 91 9.41 -0.65 16.21
N ASP A 92 10.22 -1.18 15.30
CA ASP A 92 10.98 -0.35 14.35
C ASP A 92 10.01 0.42 13.43
N HIS A 93 8.92 -0.23 13.01
CA HIS A 93 7.92 0.38 12.13
C HIS A 93 7.22 1.56 12.81
N LEU A 94 6.90 1.44 14.10
CA LEU A 94 6.36 2.54 14.90
C LEU A 94 7.38 3.67 15.03
N GLU A 95 8.66 3.38 15.24
CA GLU A 95 9.71 4.40 15.30
C GLU A 95 9.82 5.15 13.97
N SER A 96 9.84 4.42 12.85
CA SER A 96 9.84 4.98 11.49
C SER A 96 8.63 5.89 11.26
N ALA A 97 7.44 5.43 11.64
CA ALA A 97 6.21 6.22 11.54
C ALA A 97 6.28 7.49 12.39
N TYR A 98 6.79 7.39 13.62
CA TYR A 98 6.85 8.53 14.54
C TYR A 98 7.88 9.56 14.11
N GLN A 99 9.05 9.12 13.63
CA GLN A 99 10.08 9.98 13.07
C GLN A 99 9.54 10.78 11.87
N ASN A 100 8.74 10.14 11.01
CA ASN A 100 8.07 10.78 9.88
C ASN A 100 6.81 11.57 10.28
N GLY A 101 6.53 11.68 11.58
CA GLY A 101 5.47 12.52 12.13
C GLY A 101 4.09 11.86 12.21
N PHE A 102 3.96 10.57 11.91
CA PHE A 102 2.74 9.78 12.07
C PHE A 102 2.59 9.25 13.50
N ASN A 103 2.47 10.16 14.46
CA ASN A 103 2.27 9.83 15.87
C ASN A 103 0.95 10.42 16.39
N PRO A 104 0.47 9.99 17.57
CA PRO A 104 -0.82 10.45 18.12
C PRO A 104 -0.89 11.96 18.38
N TYR A 105 0.25 12.61 18.62
CA TYR A 105 0.29 14.05 18.92
C TYR A 105 0.15 14.90 17.66
N ASN A 106 0.74 14.45 16.55
CA ASN A 106 0.69 15.15 15.27
C ASN A 106 -0.58 14.83 14.47
N THR A 107 -0.99 13.57 14.45
CA THR A 107 -2.11 13.09 13.62
C THR A 107 -3.42 12.99 14.40
N GLY A 108 -3.36 12.97 15.73
CA GLY A 108 -4.52 12.73 16.58
C GLY A 108 -4.98 11.27 16.64
N ALA A 109 -4.28 10.31 16.01
CA ALA A 109 -4.64 8.90 16.00
C ALA A 109 -3.46 8.00 16.38
N HIS A 110 -3.76 6.90 17.06
CA HIS A 110 -2.74 5.88 17.34
C HIS A 110 -2.38 5.11 16.06
N VAL A 111 -1.13 4.67 15.97
CA VAL A 111 -0.68 3.74 14.95
C VAL A 111 -0.85 2.32 15.48
N VAL A 112 -1.44 1.44 14.67
CA VAL A 112 -1.55 0.01 14.93
C VAL A 112 -0.96 -0.73 13.74
N ILE A 113 0.13 -1.45 13.97
CA ILE A 113 0.75 -2.30 12.95
C ILE A 113 -0.11 -3.56 12.80
N ALA A 114 -0.75 -3.70 11.64
CA ALA A 114 -1.90 -4.58 11.50
C ALA A 114 -1.57 -6.07 11.54
N ASP A 115 -0.33 -6.46 11.23
CA ASP A 115 0.16 -7.84 11.27
C ASP A 115 1.00 -8.17 12.51
N GLY A 116 0.86 -7.33 13.56
CA GLY A 116 1.42 -7.57 14.88
C GLY A 116 2.93 -7.44 14.96
N LEU A 117 3.50 -7.86 16.09
CA LEU A 117 4.90 -7.56 16.45
C LEU A 117 5.92 -8.01 15.39
N LYS A 118 5.70 -9.16 14.77
CA LYS A 118 6.64 -9.81 13.85
C LYS A 118 6.07 -10.03 12.43
N GLY A 119 4.90 -9.49 12.14
CA GLY A 119 4.21 -9.74 10.87
C GLY A 119 3.57 -11.13 10.75
N LEU A 120 3.16 -11.71 11.88
CA LEU A 120 2.56 -13.05 11.97
C LEU A 120 1.07 -13.02 12.39
N ASP A 121 0.56 -11.86 12.80
CA ASP A 121 -0.83 -11.71 13.22
C ASP A 121 -1.73 -11.47 12.01
N GLU A 122 -2.08 -12.56 11.33
CA GLU A 122 -2.82 -12.55 10.08
C GLU A 122 -4.12 -13.33 10.17
N VAL A 123 -5.09 -12.94 9.35
CA VAL A 123 -6.27 -13.72 9.04
C VAL A 123 -6.23 -14.16 7.59
N LEU A 124 -6.70 -15.38 7.34
CA LEU A 124 -6.92 -15.90 6.00
C LEU A 124 -8.32 -15.45 5.55
N VAL A 125 -8.36 -14.67 4.48
CA VAL A 125 -9.60 -14.12 3.93
C VAL A 125 -9.85 -14.74 2.56
N PRO A 126 -10.93 -15.52 2.38
CA PRO A 126 -11.21 -16.15 1.10
C PRO A 126 -11.39 -15.16 -0.04
N VAL A 127 -10.81 -15.48 -1.19
CA VAL A 127 -10.97 -14.76 -2.47
C VAL A 127 -11.59 -15.74 -3.46
N PRO A 128 -12.92 -15.96 -3.40
CA PRO A 128 -13.58 -17.05 -4.13
C PRO A 128 -13.44 -16.92 -5.67
N ASP A 129 -13.37 -15.69 -6.14
CA ASP A 129 -13.17 -15.30 -7.53
C ASP A 129 -11.71 -14.98 -7.87
N GLY A 130 -10.77 -15.33 -6.98
CA GLY A 130 -9.33 -15.14 -7.15
C GLY A 130 -8.72 -16.06 -8.21
N LYS A 131 -7.98 -15.47 -9.13
CA LYS A 131 -7.21 -16.11 -10.20
C LYS A 131 -5.96 -16.76 -9.62
N HIS A 132 -5.26 -16.03 -8.74
CA HIS A 132 -3.98 -16.45 -8.17
C HIS A 132 -4.06 -16.71 -6.67
N VAL A 133 -4.78 -15.86 -5.94
CA VAL A 133 -4.92 -15.90 -4.49
C VAL A 133 -6.23 -16.60 -4.16
N LYS A 134 -6.18 -17.66 -3.35
CA LYS A 134 -7.39 -18.34 -2.84
C LYS A 134 -7.81 -17.82 -1.48
N GLU A 135 -6.82 -17.54 -0.63
CA GLU A 135 -7.01 -16.95 0.69
C GLU A 135 -5.92 -15.90 0.92
N ALA A 136 -6.32 -14.64 0.98
CA ALA A 136 -5.41 -13.53 1.23
C ALA A 136 -5.00 -13.49 2.71
N LYS A 137 -3.70 -13.35 2.98
CA LYS A 137 -3.14 -13.28 4.34
C LYS A 137 -3.03 -11.82 4.78
N ILE A 138 -4.02 -11.35 5.51
CA ILE A 138 -4.18 -9.92 5.82
C ILE A 138 -3.94 -9.66 7.30
N GLY A 139 -3.29 -8.55 7.64
CA GLY A 139 -3.09 -8.15 9.02
C GLY A 139 -4.40 -8.09 9.81
N ARG A 140 -4.43 -8.76 10.96
CA ARG A 140 -5.62 -8.93 11.80
C ARG A 140 -6.30 -7.61 12.15
N ALA A 141 -5.54 -6.61 12.59
CA ALA A 141 -6.12 -5.34 13.05
C ALA A 141 -6.82 -4.57 11.92
N LEU A 142 -6.34 -4.71 10.68
CA LEU A 142 -6.99 -4.10 9.51
C LEU A 142 -8.35 -4.76 9.24
N MET A 143 -8.44 -6.08 9.38
CA MET A 143 -9.67 -6.83 9.12
C MET A 143 -10.71 -6.75 10.23
N ASP A 144 -10.28 -6.44 11.46
CA ASP A 144 -11.16 -6.17 12.60
C ASP A 144 -11.82 -4.77 12.56
N ALA A 145 -11.38 -3.88 11.66
CA ALA A 145 -12.00 -2.57 11.48
C ALA A 145 -13.35 -2.64 10.76
N ASP A 146 -14.29 -1.77 11.17
CA ASP A 146 -15.61 -1.64 10.53
C ASP A 146 -15.53 -0.90 9.18
N ILE A 147 -14.64 0.09 9.09
CA ILE A 147 -14.54 1.03 7.96
C ILE A 147 -13.08 1.15 7.52
N ILE A 148 -12.84 1.14 6.21
CA ILE A 148 -11.51 1.34 5.61
C ILE A 148 -11.44 2.70 4.91
N ILE A 149 -10.60 3.60 5.39
CA ILE A 149 -10.27 4.85 4.71
C ILE A 149 -8.83 4.74 4.19
N SER A 150 -8.59 4.87 2.89
CA SER A 150 -7.22 4.85 2.36
C SER A 150 -6.74 6.25 2.04
N LEU A 151 -5.59 6.62 2.59
CA LEU A 151 -4.84 7.81 2.21
C LEU A 151 -3.61 7.35 1.42
N THR A 152 -3.58 7.67 0.13
CA THR A 152 -2.56 7.19 -0.81
C THR A 152 -1.69 8.35 -1.27
N HIS A 153 -0.38 8.25 -1.11
CA HIS A 153 0.55 9.05 -1.91
C HIS A 153 0.67 8.35 -3.27
N PHE A 154 0.16 9.00 -4.31
CA PHE A 154 0.17 8.45 -5.65
C PHE A 154 1.50 8.80 -6.34
N LYS A 155 2.30 7.78 -6.65
CA LYS A 155 3.66 7.95 -7.17
C LYS A 155 4.07 6.79 -8.10
N GLY A 156 5.24 6.84 -8.74
CA GLY A 156 5.78 5.77 -9.60
C GLY A 156 6.27 4.53 -8.83
N HIS A 157 6.40 3.37 -9.46
CA HIS A 157 6.90 2.15 -8.81
C HIS A 157 7.62 1.24 -9.81
N GLU A 158 8.71 0.63 -9.36
CA GLU A 158 9.66 -0.15 -10.16
C GLU A 158 8.99 -1.38 -10.82
N ALA A 159 8.25 -2.16 -10.04
CA ALA A 159 7.50 -3.32 -10.53
C ALA A 159 6.05 -2.97 -10.94
N ALA A 160 5.28 -2.38 -10.03
CA ALA A 160 3.86 -2.11 -10.19
C ALA A 160 3.53 -0.92 -11.12
N GLY A 161 4.54 -0.14 -11.54
CA GLY A 161 4.41 1.04 -12.38
C GLY A 161 4.00 2.27 -11.59
N PHE A 162 2.98 2.15 -10.73
CA PHE A 162 2.62 3.17 -9.75
C PHE A 162 2.19 2.59 -8.39
N GLY A 163 2.24 3.42 -7.36
CA GLY A 163 1.65 3.16 -6.05
C GLY A 163 0.32 3.87 -5.90
N GLY A 164 -0.78 3.18 -6.20
CA GLY A 164 -2.15 3.69 -6.04
C GLY A 164 -2.87 3.11 -4.82
N VAL A 165 -4.18 3.32 -4.76
CA VAL A 165 -5.08 2.78 -3.74
C VAL A 165 -5.01 1.26 -3.70
N ILE A 166 -4.99 0.59 -4.87
CA ILE A 166 -4.90 -0.87 -4.94
C ILE A 166 -3.62 -1.37 -4.26
N LYS A 167 -2.47 -0.75 -4.54
CA LYS A 167 -1.21 -1.13 -3.89
C LYS A 167 -1.22 -0.80 -2.40
N ASN A 168 -1.69 0.39 -2.02
CA ASN A 168 -1.72 0.82 -0.62
C ASN A 168 -2.57 -0.13 0.25
N ILE A 169 -3.72 -0.58 -0.26
CA ILE A 169 -4.61 -1.50 0.44
C ILE A 169 -4.10 -2.94 0.31
N GLY A 170 -3.95 -3.47 -0.91
CA GLY A 170 -3.63 -4.88 -1.14
C GLY A 170 -2.25 -5.28 -0.64
N MET A 171 -1.21 -4.62 -1.14
CA MET A 171 0.18 -4.89 -0.72
C MET A 171 0.40 -4.43 0.72
N GLY A 172 -0.03 -3.21 1.06
CA GLY A 172 0.17 -2.65 2.40
C GLY A 172 -0.63 -3.35 3.50
N GLY A 173 -1.77 -3.96 3.18
CA GLY A 173 -2.60 -4.71 4.12
C GLY A 173 -2.24 -6.19 4.26
N GLY A 174 -1.46 -6.74 3.33
CA GLY A 174 -0.95 -8.11 3.43
C GLY A 174 0.07 -8.24 4.57
N SER A 175 0.02 -9.33 5.33
CA SER A 175 1.07 -9.68 6.30
C SER A 175 2.43 -9.89 5.60
N ARG A 176 3.52 -10.13 6.33
CA ARG A 176 4.80 -10.52 5.69
C ARG A 176 4.63 -11.75 4.78
N ALA A 177 3.85 -12.75 5.21
CA ALA A 177 3.54 -13.91 4.38
C ALA A 177 2.66 -13.55 3.17
N GLY A 178 1.69 -12.65 3.34
CA GLY A 178 0.85 -12.17 2.23
C GLY A 178 1.60 -11.33 1.20
N LYS A 179 2.58 -10.53 1.65
CA LYS A 179 3.52 -9.81 0.75
C LYS A 179 4.42 -10.79 0.01
N MET A 180 4.90 -11.84 0.68
CA MET A 180 5.69 -12.89 0.02
C MET A 180 4.90 -13.56 -1.12
N GLU A 181 3.64 -13.90 -0.87
CA GLU A 181 2.76 -14.49 -1.90
C GLU A 181 2.53 -13.54 -3.08
N GLN A 182 2.47 -12.22 -2.85
CA GLN A 182 2.34 -11.24 -3.93
C GLN A 182 3.63 -11.05 -4.74
N HIS A 183 4.80 -11.31 -4.14
CA HIS A 183 6.12 -11.06 -4.74
C HIS A 183 6.83 -12.31 -5.28
N SER A 184 6.34 -13.51 -4.99
CA SER A 184 6.99 -14.75 -5.41
C SER A 184 6.00 -15.75 -5.98
N ALA A 185 6.39 -16.37 -7.08
CA ALA A 185 5.70 -17.50 -7.67
C ALA A 185 6.10 -18.82 -6.98
N GLY A 186 7.23 -18.83 -6.28
CA GLY A 186 7.87 -20.01 -5.72
C GLY A 186 7.91 -20.10 -4.20
N LYS A 187 8.78 -20.98 -3.73
CA LYS A 187 9.03 -21.26 -2.31
C LYS A 187 10.19 -20.39 -1.84
N PRO A 188 10.19 -19.96 -0.56
CA PRO A 188 11.31 -19.17 -0.04
C PRO A 188 12.57 -20.03 0.01
N TYR A 189 13.72 -19.38 0.01
CA TYR A 189 15.03 -20.04 0.15
C TYR A 189 15.77 -19.54 1.39
N VAL A 190 16.79 -20.31 1.81
CA VAL A 190 17.63 -19.97 2.95
C VAL A 190 19.00 -19.47 2.46
N GLN A 191 19.35 -18.26 2.87
CA GLN A 191 20.69 -17.70 2.74
C GLN A 191 21.60 -18.34 3.80
N GLN A 192 22.44 -19.29 3.35
CA GLN A 192 23.24 -20.15 4.22
C GLN A 192 24.31 -19.39 4.99
N ASP A 193 24.87 -18.34 4.41
CA ASP A 193 25.90 -17.49 4.98
C ASP A 193 25.44 -16.75 6.24
N ILE A 194 24.22 -16.21 6.23
CA ILE A 194 23.66 -15.45 7.37
C ILE A 194 22.79 -16.30 8.32
N CYS A 195 22.44 -17.53 7.94
CA CYS A 195 21.66 -18.42 8.80
C CYS A 195 22.45 -18.79 10.07
N VAL A 196 21.83 -18.62 11.23
CA VAL A 196 22.43 -18.94 12.55
C VAL A 196 21.90 -20.22 13.18
N GLY A 197 21.12 -21.03 12.44
CA GLY A 197 20.63 -22.32 12.92
C GLY A 197 19.74 -22.27 14.16
N CYS A 198 19.01 -21.17 14.40
CA CYS A 198 18.27 -20.97 15.66
C CYS A 198 16.97 -21.78 15.82
N HIS A 199 16.65 -22.70 14.90
CA HIS A 199 15.46 -23.57 14.91
C HIS A 199 14.07 -22.90 14.89
N LYS A 200 13.96 -21.55 14.94
CA LYS A 200 12.65 -20.88 14.93
C LYS A 200 11.82 -21.17 13.67
N CYS A 201 12.45 -21.19 12.50
CA CYS A 201 11.77 -21.46 11.23
C CYS A 201 11.23 -22.91 11.14
N GLU A 202 11.96 -23.87 11.71
CA GLU A 202 11.54 -25.28 11.85
C GLU A 202 10.33 -25.40 12.77
N GLN A 203 10.37 -24.78 13.95
CA GLN A 203 9.26 -24.79 14.93
C GLN A 203 7.93 -24.23 14.38
N TYR A 204 8.00 -23.25 13.47
CA TYR A 204 6.81 -22.61 12.89
C TYR A 204 6.32 -23.27 11.59
N CYS A 205 7.03 -24.28 11.08
CA CYS A 205 6.64 -24.97 9.86
C CYS A 205 5.54 -26.00 10.15
N ALA A 206 4.29 -25.67 9.80
CA ALA A 206 3.16 -26.59 9.92
C ALA A 206 3.21 -27.79 8.95
N HIS A 207 4.12 -27.76 7.98
CA HIS A 207 4.24 -28.76 6.91
C HIS A 207 5.50 -29.63 7.04
N ASP A 208 6.25 -29.50 8.13
CA ASP A 208 7.49 -30.27 8.36
C ASP A 208 8.48 -30.15 7.18
N ALA A 209 8.50 -28.96 6.55
CA ALA A 209 9.28 -28.68 5.36
C ALA A 209 10.59 -27.94 5.65
N VAL A 210 10.76 -27.43 6.87
CA VAL A 210 11.96 -26.69 7.28
C VAL A 210 12.69 -27.54 8.29
N HIS A 211 13.97 -27.81 8.04
CA HIS A 211 14.81 -28.59 8.93
C HIS A 211 16.11 -27.86 9.22
N VAL A 212 16.64 -27.99 10.43
CA VAL A 212 17.96 -27.44 10.77
C VAL A 212 18.96 -28.57 11.02
N THR A 213 20.00 -28.63 10.20
CA THR A 213 21.08 -29.62 10.26
C THR A 213 22.42 -28.89 10.24
N ASP A 214 23.39 -29.33 11.04
CA ASP A 214 24.73 -28.73 11.10
C ASP A 214 24.74 -27.21 11.33
N GLY A 215 23.79 -26.74 12.14
CA GLY A 215 23.64 -25.32 12.47
C GLY A 215 23.09 -24.45 11.34
N LYS A 216 22.50 -25.04 10.29
CA LYS A 216 21.93 -24.32 9.15
C LYS A 216 20.54 -24.84 8.79
N SER A 217 19.67 -23.93 8.33
CA SER A 217 18.31 -24.27 7.93
C SER A 217 18.27 -24.67 6.45
N PHE A 218 17.44 -25.67 6.15
CA PHE A 218 17.14 -26.16 4.81
C PHE A 218 15.62 -26.22 4.62
N ILE A 219 15.15 -26.07 3.39
CA ILE A 219 13.74 -26.17 3.02
C ILE A 219 13.61 -27.35 2.06
N THR A 220 12.86 -28.37 2.47
CA THR A 220 12.46 -29.48 1.61
C THR A 220 11.33 -28.99 0.70
N GLU A 221 11.66 -28.79 -0.57
CA GLU A 221 10.73 -28.19 -1.52
C GLU A 221 9.44 -28.98 -1.63
N GLU A 222 9.50 -30.31 -1.70
CA GLU A 222 8.32 -31.17 -1.92
C GLU A 222 7.26 -31.03 -0.83
N LYS A 223 7.69 -30.75 0.41
CA LYS A 223 6.79 -30.53 1.55
C LYS A 223 6.37 -29.06 1.72
N CYS A 224 7.18 -28.13 1.23
CA CYS A 224 6.93 -26.71 1.41
C CYS A 224 5.78 -26.25 0.51
N VAL A 225 4.74 -25.69 1.12
CA VAL A 225 3.57 -25.12 0.41
C VAL A 225 3.72 -23.63 0.10
N GLY A 226 4.88 -23.02 0.38
CA GLY A 226 5.13 -21.60 0.11
C GLY A 226 4.40 -20.62 1.03
N CYS A 227 3.94 -21.04 2.22
CA CYS A 227 3.13 -20.18 3.10
C CYS A 227 3.85 -18.94 3.66
N GLY A 228 5.19 -18.86 3.58
CA GLY A 228 5.97 -17.68 3.96
C GLY A 228 6.12 -17.38 5.45
N ARG A 229 5.54 -18.18 6.36
CA ARG A 229 5.67 -17.97 7.82
C ARG A 229 7.12 -17.98 8.31
N CYS A 230 7.95 -18.83 7.71
CA CYS A 230 9.38 -18.92 8.01
C CYS A 230 10.12 -17.59 7.76
N VAL A 231 9.67 -16.77 6.81
CA VAL A 231 10.24 -15.45 6.52
C VAL A 231 10.01 -14.49 7.69
N GLY A 232 8.80 -14.47 8.25
CA GLY A 232 8.47 -13.56 9.37
C GLY A 232 9.13 -13.92 10.71
N VAL A 233 9.51 -15.19 10.92
CA VAL A 233 10.09 -15.64 12.20
C VAL A 233 11.62 -15.61 12.23
N CYS A 234 12.28 -15.48 11.08
CA CYS A 234 13.73 -15.51 11.01
C CYS A 234 14.33 -14.25 11.66
N PRO A 235 15.09 -14.37 12.77
CA PRO A 235 15.58 -13.20 13.49
C PRO A 235 16.73 -12.47 12.78
N VAL A 236 17.34 -13.12 11.80
CA VAL A 236 18.48 -12.63 11.02
C VAL A 236 18.14 -12.49 9.54
N ASP A 237 16.85 -12.57 9.19
CA ASP A 237 16.35 -12.45 7.81
C ASP A 237 17.04 -13.39 6.80
N ALA A 238 17.53 -14.54 7.26
CA ALA A 238 18.17 -15.57 6.44
C ALA A 238 17.22 -16.34 5.52
N ILE A 239 15.92 -16.08 5.58
CA ILE A 239 14.92 -16.72 4.72
C ILE A 239 14.25 -15.64 3.89
N SER A 240 14.26 -15.78 2.57
CA SER A 240 13.80 -14.74 1.64
C SER A 240 12.93 -15.32 0.52
N PRO A 241 11.98 -14.53 -0.02
CA PRO A 241 11.30 -14.88 -1.27
C PRO A 241 12.28 -14.88 -2.45
N MET A 242 11.91 -15.53 -3.55
CA MET A 242 12.70 -15.52 -4.78
C MET A 242 12.59 -14.21 -5.59
N TRP A 243 11.61 -13.35 -5.29
CA TRP A 243 11.33 -12.11 -6.04
C TRP A 243 11.12 -12.37 -7.55
N ASP A 244 10.55 -13.52 -7.87
CA ASP A 244 10.46 -14.10 -9.20
C ASP A 244 9.08 -13.99 -9.84
N GLU A 245 8.17 -13.24 -9.21
CA GLU A 245 6.82 -13.06 -9.73
C GLU A 245 6.81 -12.11 -10.94
N ALA A 246 6.03 -12.46 -11.96
CA ALA A 246 5.83 -11.59 -13.11
C ALA A 246 5.07 -10.32 -12.68
N ASN A 247 5.47 -9.14 -13.17
CA ASN A 247 4.85 -7.87 -12.79
C ASN A 247 3.33 -7.85 -13.02
N THR A 248 2.84 -8.44 -14.11
CA THR A 248 1.40 -8.66 -14.36
C THR A 248 0.73 -9.46 -13.24
N VAL A 249 1.33 -10.58 -12.83
CA VAL A 249 0.76 -11.46 -11.78
C VAL A 249 0.81 -10.78 -10.43
N LEU A 250 1.90 -10.08 -10.11
CA LEU A 250 2.02 -9.25 -8.91
C LEU A 250 0.90 -8.21 -8.85
N SER A 251 0.68 -7.48 -9.95
CA SER A 251 -0.40 -6.49 -10.10
C SER A 251 -1.78 -7.10 -9.90
N GLU A 252 -2.05 -8.27 -10.49
CA GLU A 252 -3.31 -9.00 -10.30
C GLU A 252 -3.49 -9.48 -8.86
N LYS A 253 -2.44 -10.00 -8.20
CA LYS A 253 -2.48 -10.42 -6.80
C LYS A 253 -2.75 -9.24 -5.85
N MET A 254 -2.19 -8.05 -6.11
CA MET A 254 -2.51 -6.84 -5.33
C MET A 254 -3.99 -6.47 -5.42
N ALA A 255 -4.61 -6.59 -6.60
CA ALA A 255 -6.05 -6.37 -6.77
C ALA A 255 -6.89 -7.40 -6.01
N GLU A 256 -6.46 -8.66 -5.97
CA GLU A 256 -7.13 -9.74 -5.21
C GLU A 256 -7.04 -9.54 -3.70
N TYR A 257 -5.87 -9.13 -3.19
CA TYR A 257 -5.70 -8.73 -1.79
C TYR A 257 -6.57 -7.51 -1.46
N THR A 258 -6.63 -6.53 -2.36
CA THR A 258 -7.50 -5.37 -2.17
C THR A 258 -8.95 -5.80 -2.06
N ALA A 259 -9.43 -6.69 -2.94
CA ALA A 259 -10.78 -7.23 -2.90
C ALA A 259 -11.10 -7.88 -1.57
N ALA A 260 -10.20 -8.72 -1.06
CA ALA A 260 -10.36 -9.40 0.22
C ALA A 260 -10.55 -8.42 1.39
N ILE A 261 -9.83 -7.30 1.39
CA ILE A 261 -9.90 -6.27 2.43
C ILE A 261 -11.22 -5.48 2.33
N VAL A 262 -11.56 -5.00 1.14
CA VAL A 262 -12.61 -3.97 0.98
C VAL A 262 -14.01 -4.52 0.73
N ARG A 263 -14.13 -5.77 0.28
CA ARG A 263 -15.43 -6.37 -0.06
C ARG A 263 -16.31 -6.44 1.17
N ASN A 264 -17.57 -6.00 1.02
CA ASN A 264 -18.58 -5.93 2.08
C ASN A 264 -18.20 -5.03 3.27
N ARG A 265 -17.32 -4.03 3.07
CA ARG A 265 -17.00 -3.02 4.07
C ARG A 265 -17.26 -1.62 3.55
N SER A 266 -17.67 -0.73 4.44
CA SER A 266 -17.71 0.70 4.16
C SER A 266 -16.29 1.20 3.91
N ARG A 267 -16.12 1.95 2.83
CA ARG A 267 -14.81 2.40 2.38
C ARG A 267 -14.86 3.77 1.74
N PHE A 268 -13.75 4.49 1.79
CA PHE A 268 -13.56 5.73 1.04
C PHE A 268 -12.07 5.96 0.77
N HIS A 269 -11.75 6.50 -0.40
CA HIS A 269 -10.39 6.55 -0.89
C HIS A 269 -9.98 7.98 -1.26
N ILE A 270 -8.78 8.39 -0.84
CA ILE A 270 -8.20 9.69 -1.10
C ILE A 270 -6.77 9.48 -1.62
N SER A 271 -6.48 10.03 -2.80
CA SER A 271 -5.16 9.98 -3.43
C SER A 271 -4.59 11.40 -3.54
N PHE A 272 -3.37 11.55 -3.01
CA PHE A 272 -2.56 12.76 -3.11
C PHE A 272 -1.60 12.57 -4.27
N VAL A 273 -1.79 13.33 -5.35
CA VAL A 273 -0.96 13.29 -6.55
C VAL A 273 -0.06 14.53 -6.53
N MET A 274 0.99 14.43 -5.72
CA MET A 274 1.98 15.47 -5.47
C MET A 274 3.29 14.80 -5.09
N ASP A 275 4.42 15.47 -5.29
CA ASP A 275 5.74 14.92 -5.02
C ASP A 275 5.95 13.53 -5.70
N VAL A 276 5.38 13.34 -6.91
CA VAL A 276 5.29 12.05 -7.64
C VAL A 276 6.68 11.49 -7.90
N SER A 277 7.18 10.66 -6.99
CA SER A 277 8.51 10.05 -7.06
C SER A 277 8.59 8.98 -8.16
N PRO A 278 9.78 8.75 -8.75
CA PRO A 278 9.96 7.61 -9.66
C PRO A 278 9.91 6.27 -8.90
N TYR A 279 10.39 6.25 -7.66
CA TYR A 279 10.58 5.06 -6.84
C TYR A 279 9.58 4.94 -5.71
N CYS A 280 9.61 3.79 -5.02
CA CYS A 280 8.73 3.53 -3.90
C CYS A 280 9.00 4.33 -2.63
N ASP A 281 7.94 4.71 -1.89
CA ASP A 281 8.05 5.32 -0.56
C ASP A 281 8.76 4.41 0.45
N CYS A 282 8.96 3.15 0.06
CA CYS A 282 9.76 2.15 0.73
C CYS A 282 11.26 2.38 0.64
N HIS A 283 11.70 3.21 -0.29
CA HIS A 283 13.08 3.69 -0.40
C HIS A 283 13.27 4.83 0.59
N GLY A 284 14.39 4.80 1.31
CA GLY A 284 14.80 5.89 2.21
C GLY A 284 15.26 7.12 1.45
N GLU A 285 15.57 6.94 0.16
CA GLU A 285 15.83 8.00 -0.80
C GLU A 285 14.55 8.33 -1.58
N ASN A 286 14.22 9.63 -1.67
CA ASN A 286 13.27 10.12 -2.67
C ASN A 286 13.99 11.06 -3.63
N ASP A 287 13.59 11.00 -4.90
CA ASP A 287 14.17 11.78 -5.98
C ASP A 287 13.30 13.01 -6.27
N MET A 288 13.75 13.86 -7.20
CA MET A 288 12.93 14.89 -7.80
C MET A 288 11.67 14.27 -8.44
N PRO A 289 10.48 14.87 -8.25
CA PRO A 289 9.25 14.38 -8.85
C PRO A 289 9.37 14.26 -10.37
N ILE A 290 8.79 13.20 -10.96
CA ILE A 290 8.83 12.98 -12.42
C ILE A 290 7.94 13.97 -13.19
N VAL A 291 6.93 14.53 -12.51
CA VAL A 291 5.99 15.53 -13.06
C VAL A 291 5.66 16.58 -11.99
N PRO A 292 5.15 17.77 -12.38
CA PRO A 292 4.60 18.74 -11.44
C PRO A 292 3.41 18.21 -10.62
N ASP A 293 3.21 18.78 -9.43
CA ASP A 293 2.08 18.45 -8.57
C ASP A 293 0.72 18.64 -9.27
N VAL A 294 -0.16 17.66 -9.12
CA VAL A 294 -1.47 17.63 -9.78
C VAL A 294 -2.58 18.08 -8.83
N GLY A 295 -2.65 17.52 -7.63
CA GLY A 295 -3.73 17.81 -6.67
C GLY A 295 -4.14 16.63 -5.80
N ILE A 296 -5.36 16.72 -5.26
CA ILE A 296 -5.95 15.69 -4.40
C ILE A 296 -7.23 15.19 -5.06
N MET A 297 -7.39 13.87 -5.11
CA MET A 297 -8.56 13.20 -5.67
C MET A 297 -9.20 12.28 -4.64
N ALA A 298 -10.53 12.10 -4.72
CA ALA A 298 -11.25 11.23 -3.81
C ALA A 298 -12.44 10.53 -4.50
N SER A 299 -12.70 9.28 -4.11
CA SER A 299 -13.85 8.51 -4.58
C SER A 299 -14.14 7.30 -3.68
N TYR A 300 -15.35 6.75 -3.80
CA TYR A 300 -15.70 5.40 -3.32
C TYR A 300 -15.21 4.30 -4.29
N ASP A 301 -15.03 4.65 -5.56
CA ASP A 301 -14.58 3.76 -6.61
C ASP A 301 -13.05 3.85 -6.73
N LEU A 302 -12.36 2.84 -6.20
CA LEU A 302 -10.90 2.81 -6.18
C LEU A 302 -10.28 2.63 -7.57
N VAL A 303 -10.99 1.98 -8.51
CA VAL A 303 -10.47 1.74 -9.86
C VAL A 303 -10.54 3.04 -10.65
N ALA A 304 -11.65 3.74 -10.57
CA ALA A 304 -11.83 5.06 -11.16
C ALA A 304 -10.82 6.06 -10.59
N LEU A 305 -10.58 6.02 -9.28
CA LEU A 305 -9.65 6.92 -8.62
C LEU A 305 -8.20 6.68 -9.08
N ASP A 306 -7.72 5.44 -9.10
CA ASP A 306 -6.36 5.14 -9.57
C ASP A 306 -6.23 5.46 -11.07
N GLN A 307 -7.22 5.13 -11.90
CA GLN A 307 -7.24 5.48 -13.33
C GLN A 307 -7.16 7.00 -13.53
N ALA A 308 -7.96 7.78 -12.81
CA ALA A 308 -7.94 9.25 -12.91
C ALA A 308 -6.59 9.85 -12.48
N CYS A 309 -5.92 9.23 -11.52
CA CYS A 309 -4.57 9.65 -11.09
C CYS A 309 -3.53 9.37 -12.17
N VAL A 310 -3.54 8.17 -12.77
CA VAL A 310 -2.70 7.80 -13.92
C VAL A 310 -2.88 8.81 -15.06
N ASP A 311 -4.13 9.05 -15.47
CA ASP A 311 -4.42 9.91 -16.61
C ASP A 311 -3.99 11.36 -16.38
N LYS A 312 -4.16 11.89 -15.16
CA LYS A 312 -3.70 13.24 -14.85
C LYS A 312 -2.18 13.37 -14.75
N VAL A 313 -1.47 12.33 -14.31
CA VAL A 313 0.01 12.29 -14.30
C VAL A 313 0.55 12.22 -15.72
N ASN A 314 0.03 11.31 -16.56
CA ASN A 314 0.44 11.17 -17.96
C ASN A 314 0.12 12.42 -18.80
N ALA A 315 -0.86 13.23 -18.39
CA ALA A 315 -1.14 14.53 -19.00
C ALA A 315 -0.16 15.66 -18.59
N GLN A 316 0.71 15.44 -17.59
CA GLN A 316 1.70 16.44 -17.20
C GLN A 316 2.95 16.38 -18.10
N PRO A 317 3.64 17.51 -18.31
CA PRO A 317 4.98 17.48 -18.87
C PRO A 317 5.97 16.84 -17.88
N PRO A 318 7.04 16.19 -18.37
CA PRO A 318 8.15 15.79 -17.52
C PRO A 318 8.71 16.98 -16.73
N MET A 319 9.03 16.76 -15.47
CA MET A 319 9.72 17.76 -14.64
C MET A 319 11.17 17.91 -15.14
N PRO A 320 11.64 19.13 -15.45
CA PRO A 320 13.00 19.34 -15.96
C PRO A 320 14.07 18.76 -15.03
N GLY A 321 14.98 17.95 -15.57
CA GLY A 321 16.07 17.29 -14.85
C GLY A 321 15.66 16.07 -14.01
N SER A 322 14.40 15.63 -14.09
CA SER A 322 13.95 14.42 -13.38
C SER A 322 14.37 13.16 -14.14
N LEU A 323 14.30 11.99 -13.47
CA LEU A 323 14.52 10.69 -14.11
C LEU A 323 13.71 10.52 -15.41
N LEU A 324 12.49 11.05 -15.47
CA LEU A 324 11.63 10.99 -16.65
C LEU A 324 12.14 11.93 -17.77
N ASP A 325 12.66 13.11 -17.42
CA ASP A 325 13.20 14.05 -18.38
C ASP A 325 14.51 13.56 -19.02
N GLU A 326 15.29 12.78 -18.29
CA GLU A 326 16.54 12.16 -18.79
C GLU A 326 16.30 11.04 -19.81
N LYS A 327 15.09 10.47 -19.88
CA LYS A 327 14.79 9.40 -20.84
C LYS A 327 14.80 9.92 -22.27
N ILE A 328 15.53 9.21 -23.14
CA ILE A 328 15.63 9.53 -24.57
C ILE A 328 14.29 9.31 -25.27
N GLU A 329 13.67 8.16 -25.00
CA GLU A 329 12.36 7.80 -25.53
C GLU A 329 11.31 8.12 -24.48
N LYS A 330 10.53 9.17 -24.73
CA LYS A 330 9.38 9.56 -23.91
C LYS A 330 8.12 9.08 -24.62
N SER A 331 7.31 8.28 -23.93
CA SER A 331 6.00 7.86 -24.42
C SER A 331 4.89 8.68 -23.76
N TRP A 332 3.63 8.45 -24.16
CA TRP A 332 2.48 9.01 -23.46
C TRP A 332 2.33 8.45 -22.04
N ASP A 333 2.96 7.31 -21.78
CA ASP A 333 2.92 6.60 -20.51
C ASP A 333 4.23 6.81 -19.76
N HIS A 334 4.19 7.73 -18.80
CA HIS A 334 5.35 8.09 -17.99
C HIS A 334 5.80 6.93 -17.11
N PHE A 335 4.90 6.04 -16.68
CA PHE A 335 5.22 4.92 -15.79
C PHE A 335 6.00 3.83 -16.52
N HIS A 336 5.57 3.43 -17.72
CA HIS A 336 6.37 2.52 -18.55
C HIS A 336 7.70 3.16 -18.99
N THR A 337 7.73 4.48 -19.19
CA THR A 337 8.96 5.19 -19.57
C THR A 337 10.04 5.11 -18.48
N ILE A 338 9.66 5.18 -17.20
CA ILE A 338 10.62 5.05 -16.08
C ILE A 338 10.83 3.60 -15.62
N ALA A 339 9.85 2.72 -15.84
CA ALA A 339 9.88 1.30 -15.47
C ALA A 339 9.39 0.42 -16.65
N PRO A 340 10.24 0.10 -17.64
CA PRO A 340 9.83 -0.53 -18.89
C PRO A 340 9.14 -1.89 -18.76
N ASP A 341 9.52 -2.68 -17.75
CA ASP A 341 9.00 -4.04 -17.53
C ASP A 341 7.68 -4.05 -16.74
N THR A 342 7.13 -2.88 -16.40
CA THR A 342 5.89 -2.80 -15.63
C THR A 342 4.67 -3.23 -16.44
N ASP A 343 3.62 -3.64 -15.73
CA ASP A 343 2.27 -3.81 -16.26
C ASP A 343 1.28 -3.28 -15.22
N TRP A 344 1.16 -1.96 -15.17
CA TRP A 344 0.32 -1.28 -14.19
C TRP A 344 -1.17 -1.42 -14.51
N GLU A 345 -1.52 -1.65 -15.78
CA GLU A 345 -2.90 -1.83 -16.22
C GLU A 345 -3.51 -3.11 -15.66
N ALA A 346 -2.72 -4.17 -15.51
CA ALA A 346 -3.17 -5.45 -14.97
C ALA A 346 -3.87 -5.32 -13.60
N ALA A 347 -3.39 -4.43 -12.72
CA ALA A 347 -4.02 -4.20 -11.42
C ALA A 347 -5.43 -3.60 -11.57
N LEU A 348 -5.59 -2.60 -12.45
CA LEU A 348 -6.87 -1.94 -12.70
C LEU A 348 -7.87 -2.87 -13.39
N VAL A 349 -7.41 -3.59 -14.42
CA VAL A 349 -8.24 -4.58 -15.14
C VAL A 349 -8.73 -5.65 -14.17
N ARG A 350 -7.84 -6.19 -13.34
CA ARG A 350 -8.21 -7.22 -12.37
C ARG A 350 -9.16 -6.68 -11.30
N ALA A 351 -8.92 -5.48 -10.79
CA ALA A 351 -9.80 -4.85 -9.81
C ALA A 351 -11.21 -4.58 -10.36
N GLU A 352 -11.34 -4.17 -11.63
CA GLU A 352 -12.63 -4.02 -12.31
C GLU A 352 -13.34 -5.38 -12.47
N GLN A 353 -12.63 -6.44 -12.89
CA GLN A 353 -13.17 -7.81 -12.97
C GLN A 353 -13.69 -8.33 -11.63
N LEU A 354 -13.03 -7.97 -10.52
CA LEU A 354 -13.41 -8.32 -9.15
C LEU A 354 -14.56 -7.46 -8.60
N GLY A 355 -15.09 -6.52 -9.40
CA GLY A 355 -16.20 -5.64 -9.04
C GLY A 355 -15.82 -4.55 -8.05
N LEU A 356 -14.54 -4.15 -7.99
CA LEU A 356 -14.07 -3.15 -7.04
C LEU A 356 -14.38 -1.71 -7.47
N GLY A 357 -14.74 -1.51 -8.73
CA GLY A 357 -14.93 -0.22 -9.35
C GLY A 357 -14.94 -0.33 -10.88
N THR A 358 -14.84 0.79 -11.58
CA THR A 358 -14.69 0.83 -13.04
C THR A 358 -13.62 1.81 -13.49
N ARG A 359 -12.95 1.52 -14.62
CA ARG A 359 -12.03 2.46 -15.27
C ARG A 359 -12.75 3.62 -15.94
N SER A 360 -14.08 3.54 -16.14
CA SER A 360 -14.86 4.64 -16.71
C SER A 360 -15.24 5.66 -15.65
N TYR A 361 -14.70 6.87 -15.75
CA TYR A 361 -14.93 7.92 -14.75
C TYR A 361 -15.23 9.30 -15.36
N SER A 362 -15.77 10.18 -14.53
CA SER A 362 -15.90 11.62 -14.79
C SER A 362 -15.31 12.43 -13.65
N ILE A 363 -14.59 13.50 -13.96
CA ILE A 363 -14.03 14.41 -12.95
C ILE A 363 -15.09 15.39 -12.47
N VAL A 364 -15.25 15.50 -11.15
CA VAL A 364 -16.03 16.55 -10.49
C VAL A 364 -15.06 17.51 -9.80
N GLU A 365 -14.88 18.70 -10.37
CA GLU A 365 -14.01 19.71 -9.75
C GLU A 365 -14.65 20.32 -8.49
N VAL A 366 -13.90 20.27 -7.39
CA VAL A 366 -14.23 20.92 -6.13
C VAL A 366 -13.31 22.12 -5.98
N LYS A 367 -13.85 23.30 -6.30
CA LYS A 367 -13.13 24.57 -6.25
C LYS A 367 -12.89 25.01 -4.83
#